data_AF-A0A6B3AQ55-F1
#
_entry.id   AF-A0A6B3AQ55-F1
#
_cell.length_a   1.000
_cell.length_b   1.000
_cell.length_c   1.000
_cell.angle_alpha   90.00
_cell.angle_beta   90.00
_cell.angle_gamma   90.00
#
_symmetry.space_group_name_H-M   'P 1'
#
loop_
_entity.id
_entity.type
_entity.pdbx_description
1 polymer ?
#
loop_
_entity_poly.entity_id
_entity_poly.type
_entity_poly.pdbx_seq_one_letter_code
_entity_poly.pdbx_strand_id
1 'polypeptide(L)'
;KRLRAARRPPLAAWAANLLRRSRPEEAERFLELGQALREAYTGLDAGGMKELSAQRRRLVGQLSRQAAGLAREAGHPLSDAVQRDVETTLDAVLTDPEAADAWATGR
;
A
#
# COMPACT_ATOMS: atom_id res chain seq x y z
N LYS A 1 -24.89 14.22 5.30
CA LYS A 1 -23.71 14.81 6.00
C LYS A 1 -22.46 14.46 5.19
N ARG A 2 -21.79 15.46 4.60
CA ARG A 2 -20.37 15.53 4.19
C ARG A 2 -19.74 14.38 3.36
N LEU A 3 -19.97 14.37 2.04
CA LEU A 3 -19.09 13.73 1.04
C LEU A 3 -18.26 14.79 0.29
N ARG A 4 -17.51 15.63 1.02
CA ARG A 4 -16.62 16.65 0.41
C ARG A 4 -15.13 16.35 0.59
N ALA A 5 -14.75 15.19 1.15
CA ALA A 5 -13.35 14.82 1.38
C ALA A 5 -12.77 13.82 0.34
N ALA A 6 -13.62 13.20 -0.50
CA ALA A 6 -13.22 12.04 -1.32
C ALA A 6 -12.76 12.38 -2.76
N ARG A 7 -12.13 13.54 -2.98
CA ARG A 7 -11.61 13.87 -4.33
C ARG A 7 -10.20 13.33 -4.60
N ARG A 8 -9.47 12.91 -3.55
CA ARG A 8 -8.12 12.29 -3.61
C ARG A 8 -8.05 10.76 -3.44
N PRO A 9 -8.93 10.08 -2.66
CA PRO A 9 -8.95 8.62 -2.55
C PRO A 9 -8.99 7.86 -3.87
N PRO A 10 -9.75 8.28 -4.91
CA PRO A 10 -9.80 7.51 -6.14
C PRO A 10 -8.45 7.49 -6.88
N LEU A 11 -7.64 8.56 -6.81
CA LEU A 11 -6.35 8.60 -7.51
C LEU A 11 -5.28 7.79 -6.77
N ALA A 12 -5.27 7.82 -5.44
CA ALA A 12 -4.36 6.99 -4.65
C ALA A 12 -4.66 5.49 -4.81
N ALA A 13 -5.93 5.11 -4.68
CA ALA A 13 -6.37 3.72 -4.90
C ALA A 13 -6.11 3.28 -6.35
N TRP A 14 -6.36 4.15 -7.35
CA TRP A 14 -6.00 3.87 -8.74
C TRP A 14 -4.50 3.64 -8.91
N ALA A 15 -3.64 4.47 -8.33
CA ALA A 15 -2.19 4.33 -8.45
C ALA A 15 -1.68 3.04 -7.78
N ALA A 16 -2.22 2.69 -6.61
CA ALA A 16 -1.92 1.41 -5.96
C ALA A 16 -2.38 0.21 -6.80
N ASN A 17 -3.55 0.30 -7.44
CA ASN A 17 -4.04 -0.73 -8.36
C ASN A 17 -3.24 -0.79 -9.67
N LEU A 18 -2.75 0.35 -10.17
CA LEU A 18 -1.87 0.42 -11.33
C LEU A 18 -0.53 -0.28 -11.03
N LEU A 19 0.04 -0.05 -9.84
CA LEU A 19 1.22 -0.76 -9.35
C LEU A 19 0.99 -2.27 -9.35
N ARG A 20 -0.11 -2.73 -8.74
CA ARG A 20 -0.46 -4.16 -8.69
C ARG A 20 -0.51 -4.79 -10.08
N ARG A 21 -1.15 -4.12 -11.04
CA ARG A 21 -1.30 -4.62 -12.41
C ARG A 21 0.01 -4.60 -13.19
N SER A 22 0.85 -3.59 -12.97
CA SER A 22 2.12 -3.41 -13.69
C SER A 22 3.27 -4.23 -13.10
N ARG A 23 3.18 -4.58 -11.81
CA ARG A 23 4.21 -5.29 -11.03
C ARG A 23 3.57 -6.39 -10.17
N PRO A 24 2.98 -7.44 -10.78
CA PRO A 24 2.25 -8.47 -10.04
C PRO A 24 3.11 -9.20 -9.01
N GLU A 25 4.36 -9.53 -9.36
CA GLU A 25 5.31 -10.20 -8.47
C GLU A 25 5.69 -9.35 -7.24
N GLU A 26 5.81 -8.02 -7.40
CA GLU A 26 6.08 -7.13 -6.27
C GLU A 26 4.85 -7.00 -5.36
N ALA A 27 3.66 -7.00 -5.95
CA ALA A 27 2.40 -6.96 -5.20
C ALA A 27 2.14 -8.26 -4.43
N GLU A 28 2.47 -9.41 -4.99
CA GLU A 28 2.40 -10.71 -4.32
C GLU A 28 3.33 -10.74 -3.10
N ARG A 29 4.62 -10.41 -3.28
CA ARG A 29 5.57 -10.29 -2.17
C ARG A 29 5.13 -9.31 -1.08
N PHE A 30 4.44 -8.22 -1.48
CA PHE A 30 3.88 -7.27 -0.53
C PHE A 30 2.75 -7.86 0.31
N LEU A 31 1.86 -8.62 -0.31
CA LEU A 31 0.76 -9.32 0.38
C LEU A 31 1.29 -10.41 1.32
N GLU A 32 2.30 -11.17 0.90
CA GLU A 32 2.99 -12.17 1.73
C GLU A 32 3.62 -11.52 2.97
N LEU A 33 4.28 -10.38 2.81
CA LEU A 33 4.80 -9.62 3.96
C LEU A 33 3.67 -9.20 4.90
N GLY A 34 2.55 -8.71 4.36
CA GLY A 34 1.38 -8.35 5.17
C GLY A 34 0.87 -9.52 6.00
N GLN A 35 0.84 -10.72 5.42
CA GLN A 35 0.48 -11.94 6.14
C GLN A 35 1.48 -12.26 7.26
N ALA A 36 2.78 -12.29 6.95
CA ALA A 36 3.83 -12.58 7.93
C ALA A 36 3.83 -11.55 9.09
N LEU A 37 3.56 -10.28 8.80
CA LEU A 37 3.42 -9.23 9.81
C LEU A 37 2.26 -9.55 10.76
N ARG A 38 1.07 -9.83 10.24
CA ARG A 38 -0.13 -10.14 11.06
C ARG A 38 0.07 -11.39 11.92
N GLU A 39 0.73 -12.41 11.38
CA GLU A 39 1.11 -13.61 12.12
C GLU A 39 2.09 -13.27 13.27
N ALA A 40 3.12 -12.46 13.00
CA ALA A 40 4.07 -12.02 14.01
C ALA A 40 3.42 -11.18 15.13
N TYR A 41 2.46 -10.31 14.80
CA TYR A 41 1.68 -9.55 15.79
C TYR A 41 0.87 -10.46 16.72
N THR A 42 0.40 -11.61 16.23
CA THR A 42 -0.37 -12.59 17.03
C THR A 42 0.56 -13.40 17.96
N GLY A 43 1.83 -13.57 17.57
CA GLY A 43 2.84 -14.33 18.31
C GLY A 43 3.58 -13.59 19.44
N LEU A 44 3.33 -12.29 19.66
CA LEU A 44 3.86 -11.48 20.78
C LEU A 44 5.41 -11.44 20.93
N ASP A 45 6.16 -11.40 19.82
CA ASP A 45 7.60 -11.08 19.87
C ASP A 45 7.87 -9.56 19.80
N ALA A 46 8.09 -8.94 20.95
CA ALA A 46 8.38 -7.51 21.06
C ALA A 46 9.72 -7.10 20.39
N GLY A 47 10.66 -8.03 20.23
CA GLY A 47 11.96 -7.78 19.58
C GLY A 47 11.84 -7.68 18.07
N GLY A 48 11.19 -8.67 17.44
CA GLY A 48 10.92 -8.67 16.00
C GLY A 48 10.05 -7.49 15.54
N MET A 49 9.17 -7.00 16.42
CA MET A 49 8.19 -5.96 16.11
C MET A 49 8.79 -4.63 15.61
N LYS A 50 9.93 -4.20 16.18
CA LYS A 50 10.60 -2.95 15.76
C LYS A 50 11.24 -3.08 14.38
N GLU A 51 11.89 -4.20 14.11
CA GLU A 51 12.53 -4.49 12.83
C GLU A 51 11.47 -4.63 11.72
N LEU A 52 10.41 -5.39 11.99
CA LEU A 52 9.26 -5.56 11.10
C LEU A 52 8.59 -4.21 10.77
N SER A 53 8.45 -3.32 11.76
CA SER A 53 7.94 -1.96 11.53
C SER A 53 8.84 -1.12 10.61
N ALA A 54 10.16 -1.29 10.72
CA ALA A 54 11.11 -0.59 9.86
C ALA A 54 11.09 -1.13 8.42
N GLN A 55 11.03 -2.46 8.27
CA GLN A 55 10.90 -3.14 6.99
C GLN A 55 9.61 -2.71 6.27
N ARG A 56 8.48 -2.68 6.99
CA ARG A 56 7.19 -2.17 6.51
C ARG A 56 7.31 -0.77 5.92
N ARG A 57 7.82 0.19 6.70
CA ARG A 57 7.95 1.59 6.24
C ARG A 57 8.83 1.71 4.99
N ARG A 58 9.94 0.97 4.92
CA ARG A 58 10.83 0.96 3.76
C ARG A 58 10.12 0.46 2.51
N LEU A 59 9.40 -0.66 2.61
CA LEU A 59 8.72 -1.25 1.48
C LEU A 59 7.55 -0.39 0.99
N VAL A 60 6.73 0.13 1.91
CA VAL A 60 5.63 1.06 1.57
C VAL A 60 6.15 2.29 0.83
N GLY A 61 7.23 2.91 1.33
CA GLY A 61 7.84 4.06 0.66
C GLY A 61 8.41 3.71 -0.72
N GLN A 62 8.98 2.52 -0.90
CA GLN A 62 9.46 2.04 -2.20
C GLN A 62 8.32 1.89 -3.20
N LEU A 63 7.28 1.14 -2.82
CA LEU A 63 6.13 0.85 -3.67
C LEU A 63 5.34 2.13 -4.00
N SER A 64 5.24 3.07 -3.06
CA SER A 64 4.65 4.39 -3.29
C SER A 64 5.40 5.18 -4.37
N ARG A 65 6.75 5.19 -4.33
CA ARG A 65 7.57 5.81 -5.39
C ARG A 65 7.40 5.10 -6.74
N GLN A 66 7.29 3.79 -6.75
CA GLN A 66 7.04 3.02 -7.98
C GLN A 66 5.66 3.32 -8.56
N ALA A 67 4.62 3.38 -7.72
CA ALA A 67 3.28 3.79 -8.12
C ALA A 67 3.28 5.22 -8.70
N ALA A 68 4.02 6.15 -8.10
CA ALA A 68 4.16 7.51 -8.62
C ALA A 68 4.89 7.55 -9.98
N GLY A 69 5.90 6.69 -10.20
CA GLY A 69 6.56 6.50 -11.48
C GLY A 69 5.61 6.01 -12.56
N LEU A 70 4.89 4.92 -12.29
CA LEU A 70 3.89 4.35 -13.20
C LEU A 70 2.76 5.34 -13.51
N ALA A 71 2.30 6.08 -12.49
CA ALA A 71 1.29 7.10 -12.67
C ALA A 71 1.77 8.23 -13.59
N ARG A 72 3.04 8.66 -13.46
CA ARG A 72 3.66 9.64 -14.38
C ARG A 72 3.76 9.08 -15.79
N GLU A 73 4.19 7.84 -15.97
CA GLU A 73 4.24 7.16 -17.28
C GLU A 73 2.85 7.08 -17.93
N ALA A 74 1.80 6.88 -17.13
CA ALA A 74 0.41 6.90 -17.56
C ALA A 74 -0.17 8.32 -17.76
N GLY A 75 0.64 9.38 -17.67
CA GLY A 75 0.21 10.78 -17.89
C GLY A 75 -0.48 11.44 -16.69
N HIS A 76 -0.45 10.81 -15.51
CA HIS A 76 -1.08 11.28 -14.28
C HIS A 76 -0.05 11.45 -13.15
N PRO A 77 0.87 12.43 -13.22
CA PRO A 77 1.86 12.64 -12.17
C PRO A 77 1.18 12.92 -10.82
N LEU A 78 1.64 12.23 -9.78
CA LEU A 78 1.09 12.39 -8.43
C LEU A 78 1.74 13.58 -7.73
N SER A 79 0.91 14.36 -7.02
CA SER A 79 1.42 15.33 -6.04
C SER A 79 1.91 14.61 -4.78
N ASP A 80 2.79 15.24 -4.00
CA ASP A 80 3.28 14.68 -2.73
C ASP A 80 2.15 14.26 -1.77
N ALA A 81 1.04 15.02 -1.78
CA ALA A 81 -0.10 14.68 -0.95
C ALA A 81 -0.80 13.40 -1.41
N VAL A 82 -0.93 13.20 -2.72
CA VAL A 82 -1.50 11.96 -3.27
C VAL A 82 -0.55 10.79 -3.08
N GLN A 83 0.77 11.02 -3.17
CA GLN A 83 1.76 9.99 -2.87
C GLN A 83 1.70 9.53 -1.40
N ARG A 84 1.48 10.45 -0.44
CA ARG A 84 1.20 10.08 0.96
C ARG A 84 -0.12 9.33 1.13
N ASP A 85 -1.14 9.68 0.36
CA ASP A 85 -2.40 8.93 0.35
C ASP A 85 -2.17 7.49 -0.17
N VAL A 86 -1.30 7.29 -1.18
CA VAL A 86 -0.89 5.96 -1.65
C VAL A 86 -0.18 5.17 -0.55
N GLU A 87 0.74 5.79 0.18
CA GLU A 87 1.40 5.15 1.33
C GLU A 87 0.38 4.70 2.37
N THR A 88 -0.62 5.54 2.67
CA THR A 88 -1.70 5.22 3.61
C THR A 88 -2.53 4.02 3.14
N THR A 89 -2.85 3.96 1.83
CA THR A 89 -3.56 2.81 1.24
C THR A 89 -2.74 1.52 1.34
N LEU A 90 -1.45 1.58 0.98
CA LEU A 90 -0.54 0.42 1.07
C LEU A 90 -0.36 -0.04 2.52
N ASP A 91 -0.27 0.90 3.46
CA ASP A 91 -0.22 0.59 4.88
C ASP A 91 -1.46 -0.16 5.37
N ALA A 92 -2.66 0.25 4.92
CA ALA A 92 -3.91 -0.43 5.24
C ALA A 92 -3.89 -1.88 4.72
N VAL A 93 -3.42 -2.10 3.49
CA VAL A 93 -3.28 -3.44 2.88
C VAL A 93 -2.39 -4.37 3.72
N LEU A 94 -1.34 -3.86 4.35
CA LEU A 94 -0.47 -4.68 5.21
C LEU A 94 -1.12 -5.02 6.55
N THR A 95 -1.92 -4.12 7.12
CA THR A 95 -2.45 -4.29 8.48
C THR A 95 -3.83 -4.93 8.53
N ASP A 96 -4.62 -4.81 7.47
CA ASP A 96 -6.02 -5.24 7.43
C ASP A 96 -6.21 -6.34 6.36
N PRO A 97 -6.62 -7.56 6.75
CA PRO A 97 -6.87 -8.64 5.80
C PRO A 97 -8.00 -8.32 4.80
N GLU A 98 -9.01 -7.53 5.17
CA GLU A 98 -10.06 -7.12 4.24
C GLU A 98 -9.54 -6.14 3.18
N ALA A 99 -8.69 -5.19 3.60
CA ALA A 99 -8.02 -4.30 2.66
C ALA A 99 -7.07 -5.05 1.72
N ALA A 100 -6.40 -6.08 2.23
CA ALA A 100 -5.54 -6.96 1.43
C ALA A 100 -6.33 -7.69 0.34
N ASP A 101 -7.47 -8.30 0.69
CA ASP A 101 -8.36 -8.97 -0.27
C ASP A 101 -8.95 -7.98 -1.29
N ALA A 102 -9.42 -6.82 -0.83
CA ALA A 102 -9.93 -5.77 -1.70
C ALA A 102 -8.88 -5.34 -2.73
N TRP A 103 -7.65 -5.08 -2.29
CA TRP A 103 -6.57 -4.67 -3.19
C TRP A 103 -6.14 -5.80 -4.14
N ALA A 104 -6.04 -7.04 -3.65
CA ALA A 104 -5.73 -8.21 -4.47
C ALA A 104 -6.76 -8.41 -5.59
N THR A 105 -8.04 -8.20 -5.29
CA THR A 105 -9.16 -8.25 -6.25
C THR A 105 -9.31 -6.96 -7.08
N GLY A 106 -8.57 -5.89 -6.73
CA GLY A 106 -8.59 -4.59 -7.41
C GLY A 106 -9.84 -3.76 -7.14
N ARG A 107 -10.49 -3.96 -6.00
CA ARG A 107 -11.66 -3.23 -5.51
C ARG A 107 -11.27 -2.05 -4.62
#